data_AF-A0A6S6U9W5-F1
#
_entry.id   AF-A0A6S6U9W5-F1
#
_cell.length_a   1.000
_cell.length_b   1.000
_cell.length_c   1.000
_cell.angle_alpha   90.00
_cell.angle_beta   90.00
_cell.angle_gamma   90.00
#
_symmetry.space_group_name_H-M   'P 1'
#
loop_
_entity.id
_entity.type
_entity.pdbx_description
1 polymer ?
#
loop_
_entity_poly.entity_id
_entity_poly.type
_entity_poly.pdbx_seq_one_letter_code
_entity_poly.pdbx_strand_id
1 'polypeptide(L)'
;MQKGLEARQVRAIFFPERKQFTFHRINMEYLASLKAMNRNSIYALLNTGLQGNLRKVGGNHDVLRSLRPQLEDMAGSINYQGLRLQKEREHLRSQLAQKTREGFSAYRAEMEINFANQKLSESLALQTTQAHNNVLTAEHMLKDALKVDYRNYRAHFELGWTYLFLLDKQELAEFHLACATKIAVEEGNHSFAIFAKRHLADVHYGMGRYDEAAASAVNTIEASKKVDSEYHYECARYMAAAGDVKTATHRLAALVAQSPVYYVKAQVEPDFSQHDRIQEMLSDLKQVRVKRIQHYVQTTWQNHQLSQIPLPDMIDPNSLFQQTFRKHVRVMSQLPYGTLTHREQQIGELVVQDSQKRILKEIHQRSRNYENVAELKRQRWSWINKIGGMAIHTSIVLLLASLMFFAARYIAGSFGLSALLSADSLLNYIITIGLTLMVVGVGLVQFVPIGSKKLLRKQIELDNTLKLLSAPS
;
A
#
# COMPACT_ATOMS: atom_id res chain seq x y z
N MET A 1 10.53 -3.91 28.98
CA MET A 1 11.07 -5.22 28.55
C MET A 1 10.15 -6.43 28.80
N GLN A 2 8.90 -6.27 29.28
CA GLN A 2 7.96 -7.39 29.52
C GLN A 2 7.20 -7.91 28.27
N LYS A 3 7.11 -7.15 27.17
CA LYS A 3 6.39 -7.56 25.95
C LYS A 3 7.11 -8.58 25.06
N GLY A 4 8.39 -8.88 25.32
CA GLY A 4 9.21 -9.74 24.46
C GLY A 4 9.15 -11.24 24.78
N LEU A 5 8.69 -11.61 25.98
CA LEU A 5 8.80 -12.97 26.52
C LEU A 5 7.53 -13.82 26.36
N GLU A 6 6.35 -13.23 26.19
CA GLU A 6 5.15 -13.98 25.78
C GLU A 6 5.28 -14.52 24.35
N ALA A 7 6.16 -13.95 23.52
CA ALA A 7 6.17 -14.10 22.07
C ALA A 7 6.90 -15.34 21.50
N ARG A 8 7.38 -16.31 22.28
CA ARG A 8 8.05 -17.53 21.73
C ARG A 8 7.18 -18.78 21.74
N GLN A 9 6.47 -19.09 22.83
CA GLN A 9 5.58 -20.27 22.90
C GLN A 9 4.22 -20.02 22.26
N VAL A 10 3.62 -18.86 22.53
CA VAL A 10 2.51 -18.28 21.77
C VAL A 10 2.87 -18.39 20.28
N ARG A 11 4.06 -17.91 19.88
CA ARG A 11 4.58 -18.06 18.51
C ARG A 11 4.77 -19.51 18.06
N ALA A 12 5.26 -20.43 18.88
CA ALA A 12 5.34 -21.85 18.52
C ALA A 12 3.96 -22.48 18.26
N ILE A 13 2.88 -21.95 18.85
CA ILE A 13 1.50 -22.39 18.57
C ILE A 13 0.94 -21.70 17.32
N PHE A 14 1.40 -20.49 17.00
CA PHE A 14 1.10 -19.83 15.72
C PHE A 14 1.94 -20.36 14.55
N PHE A 15 3.09 -20.98 14.85
CA PHE A 15 4.07 -21.53 13.92
C PHE A 15 4.60 -22.86 14.45
N PRO A 16 3.77 -23.91 14.53
CA PRO A 16 4.23 -25.21 15.00
C PRO A 16 5.32 -25.73 14.07
N GLU A 17 6.46 -26.13 14.64
CA GLU A 17 7.66 -26.56 13.88
C GLU A 17 7.32 -27.66 12.86
N ARG A 18 6.39 -28.57 13.22
CA ARG A 18 5.88 -29.63 12.34
C ARG A 18 5.14 -29.17 11.09
N LYS A 19 4.65 -27.92 11.04
CA LYS A 19 3.90 -27.39 9.88
C LYS A 19 4.71 -26.46 8.99
N GLN A 20 6.04 -26.42 9.15
CA GLN A 20 6.96 -25.66 8.27
C GLN A 20 6.51 -24.22 7.97
N PHE A 21 5.96 -23.54 8.99
CA PHE A 21 5.57 -22.14 9.01
C PHE A 21 4.53 -21.68 7.95
N THR A 22 3.27 -21.72 8.35
CA THR A 22 2.25 -20.74 7.94
C THR A 22 1.42 -20.35 9.16
N PHE A 23 0.95 -19.10 9.21
CA PHE A 23 0.12 -18.59 10.29
C PHE A 23 -1.19 -19.38 10.40
N HIS A 24 -1.36 -20.19 11.45
CA HIS A 24 -2.58 -20.98 11.67
C HIS A 24 -3.59 -20.22 12.55
N ARG A 25 -4.61 -19.65 11.91
CA ARG A 25 -5.64 -18.82 12.58
C ARG A 25 -6.59 -19.62 13.48
N ILE A 26 -6.86 -20.91 13.21
CA ILE A 26 -7.75 -21.75 14.04
C ILE A 26 -7.38 -21.66 15.53
N ASN A 27 -6.07 -21.63 15.83
CA ASN A 27 -5.56 -21.51 17.18
C ASN A 27 -5.87 -20.17 17.84
N MET A 28 -5.94 -19.08 17.06
CA MET A 28 -6.19 -17.74 17.59
C MET A 28 -7.56 -17.63 18.24
N GLU A 29 -8.58 -18.29 17.69
CA GLU A 29 -9.96 -18.21 18.21
C GLU A 29 -10.05 -18.81 19.61
N TYR A 30 -9.44 -19.98 19.80
CA TYR A 30 -9.38 -20.63 21.10
C TYR A 30 -8.43 -19.92 22.07
N LEU A 31 -7.23 -19.55 21.62
CA LEU A 31 -6.24 -18.83 22.43
C LEU A 31 -6.76 -17.46 22.90
N ALA A 32 -7.48 -16.74 22.06
CA ALA A 32 -8.09 -15.47 22.43
C ALA A 32 -9.05 -15.64 23.60
N SER A 33 -9.84 -16.72 23.61
CA SER A 33 -10.69 -17.07 24.75
C SER A 33 -9.88 -17.47 25.98
N LEU A 34 -8.88 -18.34 25.83
CA LEU A 34 -8.07 -18.86 26.93
C LEU A 34 -7.24 -17.78 27.65
N LYS A 35 -6.83 -16.75 26.92
CA LYS A 35 -6.02 -15.62 27.41
C LYS A 35 -6.84 -14.35 27.66
N ALA A 36 -8.16 -14.39 27.48
CA ALA A 36 -9.03 -13.21 27.50
C ALA A 36 -8.45 -12.04 26.68
N MET A 37 -7.94 -12.35 25.49
CA MET A 37 -7.29 -11.36 24.64
C MET A 37 -8.32 -10.36 24.12
N ASN A 38 -8.01 -9.06 24.25
CA ASN A 38 -8.81 -8.03 23.59
C ASN A 38 -8.42 -7.91 22.10
N ARG A 39 -9.27 -7.22 21.33
CA ARG A 39 -9.08 -6.95 19.90
C ARG A 39 -7.69 -6.40 19.55
N ASN A 40 -7.12 -5.52 20.38
CA ASN A 40 -5.82 -4.90 20.10
C ASN A 40 -4.67 -5.91 20.25
N SER A 41 -4.72 -6.78 21.26
CA SER A 41 -3.75 -7.87 21.44
C SER A 41 -3.82 -8.87 20.28
N ILE A 42 -5.04 -9.22 19.84
CA ILE A 42 -5.25 -10.09 18.69
C ILE A 42 -4.68 -9.45 17.41
N TYR A 43 -4.97 -8.17 17.17
CA TYR A 43 -4.43 -7.43 16.03
C TYR A 43 -2.89 -7.40 16.05
N ALA A 44 -2.27 -7.18 17.21
CA ALA A 44 -0.82 -7.16 17.34
C ALA A 44 -0.20 -8.52 16.95
N LEU A 45 -0.83 -9.62 17.34
CA LEU A 45 -0.41 -10.97 16.96
C LEU A 45 -0.60 -11.23 15.46
N LEU A 46 -1.75 -10.86 14.88
CA LEU A 46 -1.99 -10.96 13.43
C LEU A 46 -0.93 -10.20 12.64
N ASN A 47 -0.69 -8.95 13.01
CA ASN A 47 0.27 -8.08 12.34
C ASN A 47 1.69 -8.66 12.44
N THR A 48 2.10 -9.15 13.62
CA THR A 48 3.41 -9.79 13.81
C THR A 48 3.54 -11.07 12.98
N GLY A 49 2.48 -11.89 12.95
CA GLY A 49 2.46 -13.13 12.19
C GLY A 49 2.59 -12.91 10.69
N LEU A 50 1.78 -12.01 10.14
CA LEU A 50 1.83 -11.66 8.72
C LEU A 50 3.12 -10.93 8.33
N GLN A 51 3.69 -10.11 9.23
CA GLN A 51 5.02 -9.53 9.01
C GLN A 51 6.10 -10.60 8.91
N GLY A 52 6.03 -11.64 9.75
CA GLY A 52 6.92 -12.80 9.66
C GLY A 52 6.80 -13.50 8.30
N ASN A 53 5.57 -13.71 7.84
CA ASN A 53 5.28 -14.32 6.54
C ASN A 53 5.83 -13.48 5.38
N LEU A 54 5.54 -12.17 5.36
CA LEU A 54 6.02 -11.27 4.32
C LEU A 54 7.54 -11.22 4.23
N ARG A 55 8.25 -11.20 5.36
CA ARG A 55 9.71 -11.21 5.37
C ARG A 55 10.29 -12.44 4.66
N LYS A 56 9.63 -13.61 4.75
CA LYS A 56 10.08 -14.84 4.09
C LYS A 56 10.01 -14.78 2.56
N VAL A 57 9.03 -14.06 2.04
CA VAL A 57 8.84 -13.89 0.58
C VAL A 57 9.43 -12.57 0.05
N GLY A 58 10.32 -11.93 0.82
CA GLY A 58 10.93 -10.65 0.45
C GLY A 58 9.93 -9.48 0.39
N GLY A 59 8.76 -9.61 1.02
CA GLY A 59 7.69 -8.61 1.04
C GLY A 59 8.06 -7.38 1.87
N ASN A 60 7.71 -6.20 1.35
CA ASN A 60 7.95 -4.90 2.00
C ASN A 60 6.92 -4.61 3.12
N HIS A 61 7.31 -3.83 4.14
CA HIS A 61 6.43 -3.39 5.24
C HIS A 61 5.21 -2.59 4.75
N ASP A 62 5.32 -1.93 3.60
CA ASP A 62 4.24 -1.15 3.01
C ASP A 62 2.99 -2.01 2.69
N VAL A 63 3.18 -3.32 2.44
CA VAL A 63 2.08 -4.27 2.24
C VAL A 63 1.18 -4.33 3.48
N LEU A 64 1.77 -4.47 4.68
CA LEU A 64 1.02 -4.57 5.94
C LEU A 64 0.22 -3.30 6.22
N ARG A 65 0.81 -2.14 5.93
CA ARG A 65 0.12 -0.86 6.12
C ARG A 65 -1.13 -0.77 5.25
N SER A 66 -1.08 -1.30 4.03
CA SER A 66 -2.24 -1.37 3.14
C SER A 66 -3.32 -2.37 3.59
N LEU A 67 -2.95 -3.39 4.37
CA LEU A 67 -3.86 -4.43 4.86
C LEU A 67 -4.46 -4.12 6.25
N ARG A 68 -4.09 -3.01 6.88
CA ARG A 68 -4.49 -2.69 8.26
C ARG A 68 -6.01 -2.83 8.51
N PRO A 69 -6.91 -2.28 7.68
CA PRO A 69 -8.36 -2.43 7.92
C PRO A 69 -8.80 -3.91 7.94
N GLN A 70 -8.26 -4.73 7.03
CA GLN A 70 -8.59 -6.15 6.93
C GLN A 70 -8.12 -6.91 8.18
N LEU A 71 -6.97 -6.53 8.73
CA LEU A 71 -6.44 -7.11 9.95
C LEU A 71 -7.24 -6.67 11.18
N GLU A 72 -7.73 -5.43 11.21
CA GLU A 72 -8.60 -4.94 12.28
C GLU A 72 -9.97 -5.65 12.27
N ASP A 73 -10.53 -5.92 11.08
CA ASP A 73 -11.77 -6.70 10.91
C ASP A 73 -11.57 -8.15 11.33
N MET A 74 -10.48 -8.76 10.87
CA MET A 74 -10.07 -10.11 11.26
C MET A 74 -9.90 -10.24 12.78
N ALA A 75 -9.24 -9.27 13.42
CA ALA A 75 -9.10 -9.23 14.87
C ALA A 75 -10.46 -9.09 15.58
N GLY A 76 -11.38 -8.29 15.01
CA GLY A 76 -12.74 -8.15 15.52
C GLY A 76 -13.52 -9.47 15.47
N SER A 77 -13.44 -10.19 14.35
CA SER A 77 -14.04 -11.51 14.17
C SER A 77 -13.50 -12.54 15.19
N ILE A 78 -12.19 -12.63 15.35
CA ILE A 78 -11.55 -13.53 16.34
C ILE A 78 -11.98 -13.16 17.76
N ASN A 79 -11.97 -11.87 18.10
CA ASN A 79 -12.39 -11.39 19.42
C ASN A 79 -13.85 -11.77 19.71
N TYR A 80 -14.74 -11.64 18.72
CA TYR A 80 -16.13 -12.05 18.85
C TYR A 80 -16.28 -13.55 19.11
N GLN A 81 -15.55 -14.40 18.37
CA GLN A 81 -15.54 -15.85 18.61
C GLN A 81 -15.00 -16.19 20.02
N GLY A 82 -13.90 -15.57 20.43
CA GLY A 82 -13.30 -15.78 21.74
C GLY A 82 -14.25 -15.41 22.89
N LEU A 83 -14.95 -14.28 22.76
CA LEU A 83 -16.00 -13.86 23.71
C LEU A 83 -17.19 -14.82 23.73
N ARG A 84 -17.59 -15.36 22.56
CA ARG A 84 -18.66 -16.37 22.51
C ARG A 84 -18.26 -17.63 23.28
N LEU A 85 -17.07 -18.16 23.02
CA LEU A 85 -16.55 -19.34 23.72
C LEU A 85 -16.46 -19.12 25.24
N GLN A 86 -16.06 -17.92 25.66
CA GLN A 86 -16.02 -17.56 27.08
C GLN A 86 -17.42 -17.52 27.71
N LYS A 87 -18.38 -16.86 27.06
CA LYS A 87 -19.78 -16.80 27.54
C LYS A 87 -20.41 -18.19 27.63
N GLU A 88 -20.14 -19.07 26.67
CA GLU A 88 -20.66 -20.43 26.72
C GLU A 88 -20.05 -21.24 27.89
N ARG A 89 -18.77 -21.02 28.24
CA ARG A 89 -18.16 -21.60 29.46
C ARG A 89 -18.85 -21.10 30.73
N GLU A 90 -19.07 -19.79 30.81
CA GLU A 90 -19.77 -19.18 31.96
C GLU A 90 -21.20 -19.71 32.09
N HIS A 91 -21.91 -19.88 30.98
CA HIS A 91 -23.26 -20.42 30.96
C HIS A 91 -23.34 -21.85 31.51
N LEU A 92 -22.46 -22.75 31.05
CA LEU A 92 -22.39 -24.13 31.55
C LEU A 92 -22.06 -24.17 33.03
N ARG A 93 -21.13 -23.33 33.48
CA ARG A 93 -20.82 -23.16 34.90
C ARG A 93 -22.06 -22.78 35.70
N SER A 94 -22.84 -21.80 35.22
CA SER A 94 -24.09 -21.39 35.88
C SER A 94 -25.12 -22.51 35.92
N GLN A 95 -25.28 -23.27 34.84
CA GLN A 95 -26.18 -24.43 34.79
C GLN A 95 -25.77 -25.53 35.77
N LEU A 96 -24.48 -25.88 35.84
CA LEU A 96 -23.94 -26.89 36.76
C LEU A 96 -24.02 -26.43 38.22
N ALA A 97 -23.75 -25.14 38.48
CA ALA A 97 -23.91 -24.57 39.81
C ALA A 97 -25.38 -24.61 40.28
N GLN A 98 -26.36 -24.45 39.38
CA GLN A 98 -27.78 -24.59 39.68
C GLN A 98 -28.21 -26.06 39.85
N LYS A 99 -27.54 -26.99 39.17
CA LYS A 99 -27.73 -28.44 39.30
C LYS A 99 -26.98 -29.07 40.47
N THR A 100 -26.50 -28.30 41.45
CA THR A 100 -25.78 -28.77 42.65
C THR A 100 -26.54 -29.80 43.52
N ARG A 101 -27.78 -30.15 43.16
CA ARG A 101 -28.50 -31.32 43.70
C ARG A 101 -28.03 -32.67 43.12
N GLU A 102 -27.25 -32.69 42.03
CA GLU A 102 -26.80 -33.91 41.33
C GLU A 102 -25.46 -34.51 41.87
N GLY A 103 -24.79 -33.86 42.84
CA GLY A 103 -23.65 -34.42 43.58
C GLY A 103 -22.35 -33.60 43.51
N PHE A 104 -21.58 -33.61 44.60
CA PHE A 104 -20.32 -32.85 44.76
C PHE A 104 -19.25 -33.19 43.71
N SER A 105 -19.27 -34.42 43.16
CA SER A 105 -18.32 -34.89 42.15
C SER A 105 -18.42 -34.11 40.83
N ALA A 106 -19.62 -33.86 40.31
CA ALA A 106 -19.82 -33.13 39.06
C ALA A 106 -19.35 -31.68 39.17
N TYR A 107 -19.65 -31.02 40.29
CA TYR A 107 -19.15 -29.68 40.58
C TYR A 107 -17.61 -29.64 40.67
N ARG A 108 -17.00 -30.63 41.33
CA ARG A 108 -15.54 -30.74 41.42
C ARG A 108 -14.89 -30.94 40.06
N ALA A 109 -15.43 -31.82 39.21
CA ALA A 109 -14.92 -32.05 37.86
C ALA A 109 -14.91 -30.77 37.01
N GLU A 110 -15.97 -29.96 37.09
CA GLU A 110 -16.02 -28.67 36.40
C GLU A 110 -15.00 -27.66 36.94
N MET A 111 -14.77 -27.64 38.26
CA MET A 111 -13.68 -26.85 38.84
C MET A 111 -12.31 -27.31 38.35
N GLU A 112 -12.08 -28.61 38.22
CA GLU A 112 -10.84 -29.18 37.68
C GLU A 112 -10.61 -28.77 36.22
N ILE A 113 -11.64 -28.74 35.37
CA ILE A 113 -11.54 -28.22 33.99
C ILE A 113 -11.14 -26.74 33.99
N ASN A 114 -11.72 -25.93 34.89
CA ASN A 114 -11.38 -24.51 34.98
C ASN A 114 -9.93 -24.29 35.43
N PHE A 115 -9.46 -25.04 36.42
CA PHE A 115 -8.06 -25.01 36.82
C PHE A 115 -7.14 -25.52 35.71
N ALA A 116 -7.55 -26.54 34.95
CA ALA A 116 -6.81 -27.00 33.78
C ALA A 116 -6.67 -25.88 32.75
N ASN A 117 -7.75 -25.16 32.43
CA ASN A 117 -7.71 -24.00 31.53
C ASN A 117 -6.79 -22.89 32.06
N GLN A 118 -6.83 -22.62 33.36
CA GLN A 118 -5.89 -21.69 33.98
C GLN A 118 -4.44 -22.16 33.80
N LYS A 119 -4.15 -23.44 34.03
CA LYS A 119 -2.80 -24.01 33.86
C LYS A 119 -2.35 -24.00 32.42
N LEU A 120 -3.23 -24.28 31.47
CA LEU A 120 -2.97 -24.10 30.04
C LEU A 120 -2.63 -22.64 29.75
N SER A 121 -3.44 -21.69 30.23
CA SER A 121 -3.17 -20.26 30.06
C SER A 121 -1.81 -19.86 30.66
N GLU A 122 -1.50 -20.29 31.89
CA GLU A 122 -0.20 -20.05 32.53
C GLU A 122 0.96 -20.65 31.71
N SER A 123 0.82 -21.87 31.20
CA SER A 123 1.85 -22.54 30.40
C SER A 123 2.23 -21.74 29.14
N LEU A 124 1.27 -21.03 28.54
CA LEU A 124 1.49 -20.20 27.36
C LEU A 124 2.29 -18.93 27.64
N ALA A 125 2.47 -18.54 28.92
CA ALA A 125 3.27 -17.38 29.31
C ALA A 125 4.70 -17.73 29.75
N LEU A 126 5.05 -19.01 29.91
CA LEU A 126 6.26 -19.45 30.65
C LEU A 126 7.24 -20.21 29.76
N GLN A 127 8.43 -19.67 29.44
CA GLN A 127 9.38 -20.33 28.52
C GLN A 127 10.23 -21.49 29.10
N THR A 128 9.74 -22.24 30.10
CA THR A 128 10.57 -23.17 30.89
C THR A 128 9.92 -24.54 31.10
N THR A 129 10.64 -25.46 31.76
CA THR A 129 10.13 -26.75 32.28
C THR A 129 8.81 -26.60 33.06
N GLN A 130 8.57 -25.43 33.66
CA GLN A 130 7.33 -25.11 34.35
C GLN A 130 6.11 -25.06 33.41
N ALA A 131 6.27 -24.59 32.17
CA ALA A 131 5.18 -24.66 31.19
C ALA A 131 4.81 -26.10 30.85
N HIS A 132 5.81 -26.95 30.62
CA HIS A 132 5.57 -28.36 30.35
C HIS A 132 4.85 -29.05 31.52
N ASN A 133 5.29 -28.80 32.76
CA ASN A 133 4.64 -29.30 33.97
C ASN A 133 3.19 -28.79 34.11
N ASN A 134 2.92 -27.54 33.74
CA ASN A 134 1.57 -26.99 33.76
C ASN A 134 0.67 -27.66 32.70
N VAL A 135 1.20 -27.98 31.51
CA VAL A 135 0.46 -28.73 30.48
C VAL A 135 0.14 -30.15 30.96
N LEU A 136 1.11 -30.86 31.55
CA LEU A 136 0.88 -32.20 32.09
C LEU A 136 -0.13 -32.20 33.25
N THR A 137 -0.04 -31.19 34.12
CA THR A 137 -1.05 -30.98 35.18
C THR A 137 -2.43 -30.77 34.58
N ALA A 138 -2.57 -29.91 33.56
CA ALA A 138 -3.84 -29.69 32.88
C ALA A 138 -4.38 -30.97 32.22
N GLU A 139 -3.50 -31.75 31.55
CA GLU A 139 -3.85 -33.06 30.98
C GLU A 139 -4.44 -33.99 32.05
N HIS A 140 -3.81 -34.09 33.23
CA HIS A 140 -4.29 -34.93 34.33
C HIS A 140 -5.66 -34.46 34.84
N MET A 141 -5.83 -33.17 35.08
CA MET A 141 -7.08 -32.60 35.58
C MET A 141 -8.25 -32.79 34.61
N LEU A 142 -8.00 -32.63 33.31
CA LEU A 142 -9.03 -32.88 32.31
C LEU A 142 -9.40 -34.38 32.21
N LYS A 143 -8.44 -35.28 32.36
CA LYS A 143 -8.70 -36.72 32.42
C LYS A 143 -9.53 -37.09 33.64
N ASP A 144 -9.23 -36.53 34.81
CA ASP A 144 -9.99 -36.78 36.03
C ASP A 144 -11.42 -36.24 35.92
N ALA A 145 -11.59 -35.05 35.34
CA ALA A 145 -12.92 -34.52 35.05
C ALA A 145 -13.72 -35.46 34.12
N LEU A 146 -13.10 -36.01 33.08
CA LEU A 146 -13.75 -36.97 32.18
C LEU A 146 -14.05 -38.34 32.83
N LYS A 147 -13.35 -38.74 33.90
CA LYS A 147 -13.72 -39.94 34.68
C LYS A 147 -15.03 -39.74 35.44
N VAL A 148 -15.30 -38.50 35.85
CA VAL A 148 -16.55 -38.14 36.55
C VAL A 148 -17.68 -37.94 35.54
N ASP A 149 -17.42 -37.19 34.47
CA ASP A 149 -18.37 -36.93 33.40
C ASP A 149 -17.73 -37.13 32.03
N TYR A 150 -17.85 -38.36 31.50
CA TYR A 150 -17.34 -38.72 30.18
C TYR A 150 -18.08 -37.99 29.04
N ARG A 151 -19.26 -37.41 29.31
CA ARG A 151 -20.03 -36.66 28.31
C ARG A 151 -19.64 -35.20 28.24
N ASN A 152 -18.68 -34.74 29.04
CA ASN A 152 -18.25 -33.34 28.98
C ASN A 152 -17.49 -33.05 27.67
N TYR A 153 -18.23 -32.59 26.66
CA TYR A 153 -17.70 -32.31 25.32
C TYR A 153 -16.61 -31.23 25.33
N ARG A 154 -16.61 -30.34 26.34
CA ARG A 154 -15.55 -29.32 26.50
C ARG A 154 -14.27 -29.94 26.99
N ALA A 155 -14.31 -30.74 28.06
CA ALA A 155 -13.11 -31.42 28.55
C ALA A 155 -12.48 -32.30 27.45
N HIS A 156 -13.31 -32.97 26.65
CA HIS A 156 -12.87 -33.62 25.42
C HIS A 156 -12.20 -32.65 24.45
N PHE A 157 -12.81 -31.51 24.12
CA PHE A 157 -12.19 -30.52 23.24
C PHE A 157 -10.84 -30.01 23.79
N GLU A 158 -10.77 -29.68 25.08
CA GLU A 158 -9.57 -29.14 25.72
C GLU A 158 -8.41 -30.14 25.70
N LEU A 159 -8.70 -31.43 25.97
CA LEU A 159 -7.70 -32.49 25.82
C LEU A 159 -7.28 -32.65 24.36
N GLY A 160 -8.24 -32.66 23.44
CA GLY A 160 -7.99 -32.78 22.02
C GLY A 160 -7.09 -31.66 21.50
N TRP A 161 -7.38 -30.41 21.88
CA TRP A 161 -6.58 -29.24 21.56
C TRP A 161 -5.19 -29.30 22.20
N THR A 162 -5.09 -29.71 23.46
CA THR A 162 -3.81 -29.87 24.18
C THR A 162 -2.93 -30.93 23.51
N TYR A 163 -3.50 -32.07 23.17
CA TYR A 163 -2.80 -33.13 22.44
C TYR A 163 -2.36 -32.69 21.07
N LEU A 164 -3.22 -31.97 20.35
CA LEU A 164 -2.89 -31.46 19.04
C LEU A 164 -1.75 -30.44 19.14
N PHE A 165 -1.83 -29.41 19.97
CA PHE A 165 -0.90 -28.26 19.86
C PHE A 165 0.24 -28.23 20.85
N LEU A 166 0.12 -28.90 22.00
CA LEU A 166 1.11 -28.79 23.08
C LEU A 166 1.88 -30.09 23.35
N LEU A 167 1.29 -31.24 23.03
CA LEU A 167 1.87 -32.56 23.32
C LEU A 167 2.18 -33.40 22.07
N ASP A 168 1.75 -32.95 20.89
CA ASP A 168 1.95 -33.64 19.60
C ASP A 168 1.47 -35.11 19.58
N LYS A 169 0.36 -35.40 20.27
CA LYS A 169 -0.25 -36.73 20.33
C LYS A 169 -1.46 -36.81 19.41
N GLN A 170 -1.22 -36.94 18.10
CA GLN A 170 -2.27 -36.77 17.08
C GLN A 170 -3.44 -37.78 17.23
N GLU A 171 -3.17 -39.05 17.53
CA GLU A 171 -4.22 -40.07 17.69
C GLU A 171 -5.15 -39.76 18.86
N LEU A 172 -4.59 -39.32 19.99
CA LEU A 172 -5.38 -38.89 21.14
C LEU A 172 -6.14 -37.60 20.83
N ALA A 173 -5.55 -36.69 20.05
CA ALA A 173 -6.22 -35.48 19.60
C ALA A 173 -7.45 -35.81 18.75
N GLU A 174 -7.32 -36.73 17.80
CA GLU A 174 -8.44 -37.21 16.97
C GLU A 174 -9.56 -37.78 17.84
N PHE A 175 -9.23 -38.74 18.73
CA PHE A 175 -10.21 -39.37 19.60
C PHE A 175 -11.01 -38.34 20.40
N HIS A 176 -10.31 -37.43 21.08
CA HIS A 176 -10.96 -36.46 21.94
C HIS A 176 -11.74 -35.40 21.15
N LEU A 177 -11.26 -34.94 20.00
CA LEU A 177 -11.99 -33.98 19.15
C LEU A 177 -13.20 -34.62 18.46
N ALA A 178 -13.14 -35.91 18.11
CA ALA A 178 -14.28 -36.67 17.61
C ALA A 178 -15.37 -36.81 18.68
N CYS A 179 -14.99 -37.16 19.92
CA CYS A 179 -15.91 -37.18 21.06
C CYS A 179 -16.54 -35.81 21.32
N ALA A 180 -15.73 -34.74 21.37
CA ALA A 180 -16.22 -33.38 21.55
C ALA A 180 -17.24 -32.98 20.48
N THR A 181 -16.96 -33.32 19.22
CA THR A 181 -17.86 -33.03 18.10
C THR A 181 -19.18 -33.79 18.25
N LYS A 182 -19.12 -35.12 18.48
CA LYS A 182 -20.29 -35.98 18.59
C LYS A 182 -21.19 -35.56 19.75
N ILE A 183 -20.62 -35.41 20.94
CA ILE A 183 -21.40 -35.11 22.15
C ILE A 183 -21.99 -33.69 22.07
N ALA A 184 -21.27 -32.71 21.53
CA ALA A 184 -21.83 -31.37 21.33
C ALA A 184 -23.02 -31.35 20.38
N VAL A 185 -23.08 -32.22 19.36
CA VAL A 185 -24.27 -32.39 18.51
C VAL A 185 -25.42 -33.01 19.31
N GLU A 186 -25.15 -34.08 20.07
CA GLU A 186 -26.16 -34.75 20.91
C GLU A 186 -26.79 -33.80 21.94
N GLU A 187 -26.00 -32.86 22.47
CA GLU A 187 -26.46 -31.82 23.40
C GLU A 187 -27.04 -30.57 22.72
N GLY A 188 -27.18 -30.58 21.40
CA GLY A 188 -27.78 -29.50 20.62
C GLY A 188 -26.88 -28.28 20.40
N ASN A 189 -25.62 -28.30 20.86
CA ASN A 189 -24.64 -27.23 20.64
C ASN A 189 -23.91 -27.38 19.29
N HIS A 190 -24.68 -27.21 18.21
CA HIS A 190 -24.21 -27.32 16.83
C HIS A 190 -23.07 -26.34 16.50
N SER A 191 -23.08 -25.13 17.08
CA SER A 191 -22.01 -24.14 16.87
C SER A 191 -20.67 -24.62 17.44
N PHE A 192 -20.67 -25.23 18.61
CA PHE A 192 -19.46 -25.78 19.20
C PHE A 192 -19.01 -27.05 18.47
N ALA A 193 -19.94 -27.91 18.06
CA ALA A 193 -19.62 -29.08 17.25
C ALA A 193 -18.88 -28.70 15.95
N ILE A 194 -19.33 -27.65 15.25
CA ILE A 194 -18.64 -27.12 14.07
C ILE A 194 -17.22 -26.64 14.42
N PHE A 195 -17.07 -25.95 15.55
CA PHE A 195 -15.77 -25.47 16.03
C PHE A 195 -14.81 -26.62 16.35
N ALA A 196 -15.28 -27.66 17.05
CA ALA A 196 -14.51 -28.87 17.33
C ALA A 196 -14.15 -29.63 16.05
N LYS A 197 -15.10 -29.74 15.11
CA LYS A 197 -14.88 -30.43 13.83
C LYS A 197 -13.85 -29.74 12.93
N ARG A 198 -13.73 -28.40 12.98
CA ARG A 198 -12.64 -27.66 12.32
C ARG A 198 -11.26 -28.12 12.82
N HIS A 199 -11.11 -28.33 14.12
CA HIS A 199 -9.87 -28.82 14.72
C HIS A 199 -9.63 -30.29 14.38
N LEU A 200 -10.70 -31.11 14.34
CA LEU A 200 -10.60 -32.51 13.91
C LEU A 200 -10.08 -32.63 12.47
N ALA A 201 -10.56 -31.78 11.55
CA ALA A 201 -10.03 -31.72 10.19
C ALA A 201 -8.54 -31.34 10.16
N ASP A 202 -8.08 -30.47 11.07
CA ASP A 202 -6.65 -30.12 11.19
C ASP A 202 -5.81 -31.27 11.78
N VAL A 203 -6.40 -32.16 12.59
CA VAL A 203 -5.75 -33.42 13.01
C VAL A 203 -5.56 -34.35 11.80
N HIS A 204 -6.63 -34.56 11.02
CA HIS A 204 -6.57 -35.39 9.80
C HIS A 204 -5.52 -34.88 8.83
N TYR A 205 -5.47 -33.56 8.64
CA TYR A 205 -4.41 -32.90 7.88
C TYR A 205 -3.01 -33.18 8.46
N GLY A 206 -2.84 -33.05 9.79
CA GLY A 206 -1.57 -33.30 10.48
C GLY A 206 -1.07 -34.75 10.38
N MET A 207 -1.99 -35.70 10.18
CA MET A 207 -1.70 -37.12 9.94
C MET A 207 -1.50 -37.47 8.46
N GLY A 208 -1.54 -36.50 7.54
CA GLY A 208 -1.45 -36.75 6.10
C GLY A 208 -2.73 -37.30 5.46
N ARG A 209 -3.84 -37.36 6.20
CA ARG A 209 -5.16 -37.78 5.69
C ARG A 209 -5.89 -36.59 5.05
N TYR A 210 -5.32 -36.08 3.96
CA TYR A 210 -5.77 -34.84 3.33
C TYR A 210 -7.19 -34.94 2.75
N ASP A 211 -7.56 -36.08 2.18
CA ASP A 211 -8.91 -36.32 1.65
C ASP A 211 -9.97 -36.26 2.76
N GLU A 212 -9.70 -36.87 3.91
CA GLU A 212 -10.58 -36.83 5.08
C GLU A 212 -10.72 -35.41 5.64
N ALA A 213 -9.61 -34.67 5.72
CA ALA A 213 -9.60 -33.26 6.15
C ALA A 213 -10.45 -32.38 5.22
N ALA A 214 -10.28 -32.53 3.89
CA ALA A 214 -11.02 -31.78 2.88
C ALA A 214 -12.51 -32.13 2.91
N ALA A 215 -12.87 -33.42 2.91
CA ALA A 215 -14.25 -33.88 2.97
C ALA A 215 -14.95 -33.41 4.27
N SER A 216 -14.27 -33.53 5.41
CA SER A 216 -14.77 -33.04 6.70
C SER A 216 -15.03 -31.53 6.67
N ALA A 217 -14.12 -30.75 6.05
CA ALA A 217 -14.28 -29.31 5.92
C ALA A 217 -15.47 -28.92 5.03
N VAL A 218 -15.61 -29.54 3.85
CA VAL A 218 -16.74 -29.29 2.93
C VAL A 218 -18.08 -29.57 3.60
N ASN A 219 -18.23 -30.77 4.17
CA ASN A 219 -19.48 -31.20 4.81
C ASN A 219 -19.89 -30.25 5.93
N THR A 220 -18.93 -29.71 6.67
CA THR A 220 -19.21 -28.81 7.78
C THR A 220 -19.56 -27.40 7.31
N ILE A 221 -18.91 -26.90 6.25
CA ILE A 221 -19.28 -25.63 5.62
C ILE A 221 -20.74 -25.68 5.16
N GLU A 222 -21.11 -26.74 4.43
CA GLU A 222 -22.47 -26.94 3.92
C GLU A 222 -23.50 -27.04 5.04
N ALA A 223 -23.19 -27.80 6.11
CA ALA A 223 -24.07 -27.93 7.27
C ALA A 223 -24.19 -26.63 8.08
N SER A 224 -23.12 -25.83 8.18
CA SER A 224 -23.11 -24.65 9.04
C SER A 224 -23.94 -23.49 8.51
N LYS A 225 -24.17 -23.42 7.19
CA LYS A 225 -24.71 -22.25 6.46
C LYS A 225 -24.00 -20.92 6.77
N LYS A 226 -22.88 -20.94 7.50
CA LYS A 226 -22.12 -19.76 7.91
C LYS A 226 -21.12 -19.40 6.84
N VAL A 227 -21.07 -18.12 6.49
CA VAL A 227 -20.08 -17.55 5.57
C VAL A 227 -18.84 -17.17 6.37
N ASP A 228 -18.10 -18.16 6.89
CA ASP A 228 -16.81 -17.91 7.52
C ASP A 228 -15.69 -18.04 6.48
N SER A 229 -15.21 -16.89 5.99
CA SER A 229 -14.16 -16.83 4.96
C SER A 229 -12.87 -17.53 5.38
N GLU A 230 -12.57 -17.66 6.67
CA GLU A 230 -11.38 -18.41 7.11
C GLU A 230 -11.57 -19.90 7.00
N TYR A 231 -12.75 -20.39 7.35
CA TYR A 231 -13.00 -21.81 7.22
C TYR A 231 -13.00 -22.23 5.74
N HIS A 232 -13.50 -21.35 4.86
CA HIS A 232 -13.33 -21.52 3.42
C HIS A 232 -11.87 -21.48 2.98
N TYR A 233 -11.01 -20.67 3.59
CA TYR A 233 -9.57 -20.64 3.31
C TYR A 233 -8.90 -21.94 3.75
N GLU A 234 -9.21 -22.44 4.95
CA GLU A 234 -8.74 -23.74 5.48
C GLU A 234 -9.18 -24.90 4.58
N CYS A 235 -10.45 -24.90 4.15
CA CYS A 235 -10.99 -25.88 3.21
C CYS A 235 -10.25 -25.86 1.87
N ALA A 236 -9.98 -24.68 1.29
CA ALA A 236 -9.19 -24.56 0.07
C ALA A 236 -7.77 -25.12 0.24
N ARG A 237 -7.17 -24.90 1.42
CA ARG A 237 -5.85 -25.46 1.77
C ARG A 237 -5.87 -26.98 1.82
N TYR A 238 -6.86 -27.58 2.51
CA TYR A 238 -7.01 -29.03 2.56
C TYR A 238 -7.25 -29.65 1.18
N MET A 239 -8.07 -29.00 0.34
CA MET A 239 -8.30 -29.44 -1.04
C MET A 239 -7.02 -29.41 -1.88
N ALA A 240 -6.20 -28.37 -1.73
CA ALA A 240 -4.92 -28.28 -2.44
C ALA A 240 -3.99 -29.41 -2.01
N ALA A 241 -3.84 -29.64 -0.70
CA ALA A 241 -3.02 -30.74 -0.18
C ALA A 241 -3.53 -32.14 -0.59
N ALA A 242 -4.86 -32.31 -0.74
CA ALA A 242 -5.47 -33.53 -1.27
C ALA A 242 -5.32 -33.68 -2.80
N GLY A 243 -4.77 -32.68 -3.50
CA GLY A 243 -4.61 -32.70 -4.96
C GLY A 243 -5.82 -32.20 -5.75
N ASP A 244 -6.92 -31.80 -5.11
CA ASP A 244 -8.04 -31.10 -5.76
C ASP A 244 -7.73 -29.60 -5.97
N VAL A 245 -6.66 -29.36 -6.73
CA VAL A 245 -6.14 -28.02 -7.02
C VAL A 245 -7.17 -27.16 -7.75
N LYS A 246 -8.05 -27.76 -8.58
CA LYS A 246 -9.05 -27.03 -9.36
C LYS A 246 -10.08 -26.37 -8.43
N THR A 247 -10.67 -27.14 -7.52
CA THR A 247 -11.67 -26.61 -6.58
C THR A 247 -11.02 -25.67 -5.57
N ALA A 248 -9.82 -26.00 -5.08
CA ALA A 248 -9.02 -25.13 -4.23
C ALA A 248 -8.78 -23.77 -4.87
N THR A 249 -8.36 -23.74 -6.13
CA THR A 249 -8.09 -22.51 -6.91
C THR A 249 -9.36 -21.65 -7.01
N HIS A 250 -10.50 -22.26 -7.36
CA HIS A 250 -11.77 -21.52 -7.48
C HIS A 250 -12.21 -20.92 -6.14
N ARG A 251 -12.15 -21.70 -5.06
CA ARG A 251 -12.52 -21.25 -3.72
C ARG A 251 -11.58 -20.15 -3.22
N LEU A 252 -10.27 -20.28 -3.46
CA LEU A 252 -9.29 -19.28 -3.09
C LEU A 252 -9.47 -17.97 -3.88
N ALA A 253 -9.74 -18.04 -5.19
CA ALA A 253 -10.01 -16.86 -6.00
C ALA A 253 -11.22 -16.06 -5.48
N ALA A 254 -12.29 -16.76 -5.08
CA ALA A 254 -13.46 -16.14 -4.47
C ALA A 254 -13.11 -15.42 -3.14
N LEU A 255 -12.24 -16.01 -2.31
CA LEU A 255 -11.76 -15.38 -1.08
C LEU A 255 -10.90 -14.15 -1.34
N VAL A 256 -9.98 -14.23 -2.29
CA VAL A 256 -9.13 -13.09 -2.68
C VAL A 256 -9.96 -11.94 -3.25
N ALA A 257 -11.07 -12.24 -3.95
CA ALA A 257 -12.01 -11.24 -4.42
C ALA A 257 -12.73 -10.52 -3.26
N GLN A 258 -13.03 -11.23 -2.17
CA GLN A 258 -13.63 -10.65 -0.96
C GLN A 258 -12.64 -9.83 -0.13
N SER A 259 -11.39 -10.29 0.00
CA SER A 259 -10.37 -9.59 0.77
C SER A 259 -8.94 -9.90 0.29
N PRO A 260 -8.10 -8.88 0.05
CA PRO A 260 -6.72 -9.09 -0.41
C PRO A 260 -5.81 -9.70 0.67
N VAL A 261 -6.26 -9.82 1.93
CA VAL A 261 -5.48 -10.53 2.95
C VAL A 261 -5.24 -11.99 2.57
N TYR A 262 -6.21 -12.63 1.91
CA TYR A 262 -6.10 -14.02 1.48
C TYR A 262 -5.07 -14.20 0.36
N TYR A 263 -4.84 -13.16 -0.46
CA TYR A 263 -3.76 -13.16 -1.45
C TYR A 263 -2.41 -13.30 -0.75
N VAL A 264 -2.16 -12.46 0.26
CA VAL A 264 -0.89 -12.46 1.00
C VAL A 264 -0.71 -13.74 1.81
N LYS A 265 -1.77 -14.26 2.43
CA LYS A 265 -1.73 -15.56 3.10
C LYS A 265 -1.38 -16.67 2.11
N ALA A 266 -1.97 -16.64 0.91
CA ALA A 266 -1.75 -17.71 -0.07
C ALA A 266 -0.36 -17.73 -0.68
N GLN A 267 0.31 -16.58 -0.79
CA GLN A 267 1.69 -16.50 -1.31
C GLN A 267 2.71 -17.24 -0.44
N VAL A 268 2.41 -17.43 0.85
CA VAL A 268 3.34 -18.04 1.82
C VAL A 268 2.91 -19.43 2.26
N GLU A 269 1.73 -19.88 1.82
CA GLU A 269 1.19 -21.20 2.19
C GLU A 269 1.87 -22.29 1.36
N PRO A 270 2.56 -23.28 1.99
CA PRO A 270 3.21 -24.37 1.27
C PRO A 270 2.25 -25.12 0.36
N ASP A 271 1.05 -25.42 0.85
CA ASP A 271 0.00 -26.15 0.12
C ASP A 271 -0.49 -25.39 -1.12
N PHE A 272 -0.23 -24.09 -1.23
CA PHE A 272 -0.56 -23.30 -2.41
C PHE A 272 0.65 -22.95 -3.27
N SER A 273 1.82 -22.75 -2.65
CA SER A 273 3.06 -22.39 -3.33
C SER A 273 3.64 -23.53 -4.16
N GLN A 274 3.32 -24.78 -3.83
CA GLN A 274 3.74 -25.97 -4.57
C GLN A 274 2.92 -26.23 -5.85
N HIS A 275 1.82 -25.50 -6.08
CA HIS A 275 0.95 -25.72 -7.24
C HIS A 275 0.98 -24.55 -8.22
N ASP A 276 1.56 -24.78 -9.40
CA ASP A 276 1.67 -23.79 -10.48
C ASP A 276 0.33 -23.14 -10.84
N ARG A 277 -0.75 -23.93 -10.88
CA ARG A 277 -2.10 -23.43 -11.20
C ARG A 277 -2.61 -22.38 -10.21
N ILE A 278 -2.28 -22.53 -8.93
CA ILE A 278 -2.66 -21.56 -7.90
C ILE A 278 -1.79 -20.31 -8.06
N GLN A 279 -0.50 -20.46 -8.34
CA GLN A 279 0.41 -19.34 -8.57
C GLN A 279 0.03 -18.54 -9.82
N GLU A 280 -0.34 -19.22 -10.90
CA GLU A 280 -0.88 -18.62 -12.12
C GLU A 280 -2.15 -17.83 -11.82
N MET A 281 -3.11 -18.41 -11.08
CA MET A 281 -4.32 -17.70 -10.66
C MET A 281 -4.02 -16.44 -9.83
N LEU A 282 -3.07 -16.50 -8.89
CA LEU A 282 -2.66 -15.32 -8.11
C LEU A 282 -2.02 -14.26 -9.02
N SER A 283 -1.14 -14.67 -9.93
CA SER A 283 -0.54 -13.77 -10.94
C SER A 283 -1.61 -13.11 -11.81
N ASP A 284 -2.58 -13.87 -12.29
CA ASP A 284 -3.69 -13.39 -13.11
C ASP A 284 -4.54 -12.37 -12.36
N LEU A 285 -4.91 -12.66 -11.11
CA LEU A 285 -5.66 -11.72 -10.28
C LEU A 285 -4.90 -10.39 -10.14
N LYS A 286 -3.59 -10.44 -9.92
CA LYS A 286 -2.76 -9.24 -9.88
C LYS A 286 -2.73 -8.51 -11.22
N GLN A 287 -2.56 -9.23 -12.33
CA GLN A 287 -2.56 -8.64 -13.66
C GLN A 287 -3.90 -7.98 -14.01
N VAL A 288 -5.04 -8.58 -13.64
CA VAL A 288 -6.37 -7.99 -13.84
C VAL A 288 -6.49 -6.67 -13.08
N ARG A 289 -5.92 -6.55 -11.86
CA ARG A 289 -5.89 -5.28 -11.12
C ARG A 289 -5.04 -4.23 -11.83
N VAL A 290 -3.85 -4.60 -12.29
CA VAL A 290 -2.98 -3.69 -13.06
C VAL A 290 -3.68 -3.23 -14.34
N LYS A 291 -4.32 -4.13 -15.11
CA LYS A 291 -5.07 -3.80 -16.33
C LYS A 291 -6.23 -2.83 -16.05
N ARG A 292 -6.94 -3.00 -14.93
CA ARG A 292 -7.99 -2.06 -14.52
C ARG A 292 -7.46 -0.66 -14.25
N ILE A 293 -6.35 -0.54 -13.51
CA ILE A 293 -5.71 0.76 -13.26
C ILE A 293 -5.21 1.37 -14.58
N GLN A 294 -4.61 0.56 -15.46
CA GLN A 294 -4.18 1.00 -16.78
C GLN A 294 -5.34 1.57 -17.60
N HIS A 295 -6.46 0.85 -17.65
CA HIS A 295 -7.67 1.30 -18.34
C HIS A 295 -8.20 2.61 -17.75
N TYR A 296 -8.32 2.70 -16.42
CA TYR A 296 -8.73 3.93 -15.73
C TYR A 296 -7.83 5.11 -16.09
N VAL A 297 -6.50 4.94 -16.03
CA VAL A 297 -5.54 6.00 -16.36
C VAL A 297 -5.67 6.44 -17.81
N GLN A 298 -5.83 5.51 -18.75
CA GLN A 298 -5.99 5.83 -20.16
C GLN A 298 -7.28 6.60 -20.43
N THR A 299 -8.40 6.13 -19.89
CA THR A 299 -9.70 6.80 -20.02
C THR A 299 -9.68 8.19 -19.39
N THR A 300 -9.11 8.33 -18.19
CA THR A 300 -8.96 9.63 -17.52
C THR A 300 -8.05 10.56 -18.32
N TRP A 301 -6.95 10.05 -18.91
CA TRP A 301 -6.07 10.84 -19.75
C TRP A 301 -6.74 11.32 -21.04
N GLN A 302 -7.50 10.47 -21.74
CA GLN A 302 -8.24 10.84 -22.96
C GLN A 302 -9.25 11.97 -22.73
N ASN A 303 -9.80 12.05 -21.52
CA ASN A 303 -10.72 13.11 -21.10
C ASN A 303 -9.99 14.31 -20.47
N HIS A 304 -8.68 14.23 -20.27
CA HIS A 304 -7.90 15.29 -19.65
C HIS A 304 -7.63 16.42 -20.66
N GLN A 305 -7.74 17.67 -20.22
CA GLN A 305 -7.57 18.86 -21.07
C GLN A 305 -6.25 18.85 -21.86
N LEU A 306 -5.14 18.50 -21.20
CA LEU A 306 -3.82 18.41 -21.84
C LEU A 306 -3.73 17.38 -22.98
N SER A 307 -4.60 16.38 -23.06
CA SER A 307 -4.57 15.40 -24.15
C SER A 307 -5.18 15.95 -25.44
N GLN A 308 -6.01 16.99 -25.33
CA GLN A 308 -6.80 17.58 -26.42
C GLN A 308 -6.19 18.90 -26.92
N ILE A 309 -5.37 19.57 -26.10
CA ILE A 309 -4.77 20.85 -26.44
C ILE A 309 -3.50 20.60 -27.28
N PRO A 310 -3.41 21.14 -28.51
CA PRO A 310 -2.16 21.15 -29.25
C PRO A 310 -1.17 22.08 -28.52
N LEU A 311 -0.04 21.52 -28.08
CA LEU A 311 1.01 22.31 -27.43
C LEU A 311 1.99 22.86 -28.47
N PRO A 312 2.54 24.06 -28.24
CA PRO A 312 3.50 24.68 -29.16
C PRO A 312 4.80 23.88 -29.25
N ASP A 313 5.59 24.19 -30.28
CA ASP A 313 6.92 23.62 -30.49
C ASP A 313 6.95 22.08 -30.66
N MET A 314 5.87 21.51 -31.21
CA MET A 314 5.73 20.06 -31.45
C MET A 314 5.85 19.23 -30.16
N ILE A 315 5.51 19.81 -29.00
CA ILE A 315 5.38 19.03 -27.76
C ILE A 315 4.14 18.16 -27.93
N ASP A 316 4.32 16.84 -27.96
CA ASP A 316 3.21 15.89 -27.99
C ASP A 316 2.89 15.42 -26.55
N PRO A 317 1.77 15.89 -25.96
CA PRO A 317 1.33 15.46 -24.64
C PRO A 317 1.15 13.95 -24.55
N ASN A 318 0.64 13.32 -25.61
CA ASN A 318 0.32 11.89 -25.62
C ASN A 318 1.58 11.05 -25.63
N SER A 319 2.60 11.43 -26.42
CA SER A 319 3.92 10.77 -26.37
C SER A 319 4.56 10.88 -24.99
N LEU A 320 4.55 12.06 -24.37
CA LEU A 320 5.12 12.25 -23.02
C LEU A 320 4.36 11.48 -21.95
N PHE A 321 3.03 11.47 -22.01
CA PHE A 321 2.17 10.64 -21.18
C PHE A 321 2.52 9.16 -21.35
N GLN A 322 2.58 8.63 -22.57
CA GLN A 322 2.89 7.23 -22.82
C GLN A 322 4.26 6.83 -22.25
N GLN A 323 5.26 7.71 -22.32
CA GLN A 323 6.56 7.45 -21.70
C GLN A 323 6.48 7.36 -20.16
N THR A 324 5.73 8.26 -19.52
CA THR A 324 5.52 8.26 -18.07
C THR A 324 4.68 7.07 -17.63
N PHE A 325 3.58 6.82 -18.34
CA PHE A 325 2.68 5.70 -18.14
C PHE A 325 3.42 4.36 -18.21
N ARG A 326 4.27 4.14 -19.23
CA ARG A 326 5.09 2.91 -19.33
C ARG A 326 6.02 2.72 -18.12
N LYS A 327 6.59 3.79 -17.57
CA LYS A 327 7.40 3.71 -16.35
C LYS A 327 6.55 3.27 -15.16
N HIS A 328 5.39 3.90 -14.97
CA HIS A 328 4.45 3.55 -13.90
C HIS A 328 3.88 2.13 -14.04
N VAL A 329 3.63 1.65 -15.27
CA VAL A 329 3.19 0.26 -15.50
C VAL A 329 4.21 -0.75 -14.97
N ARG A 330 5.52 -0.50 -15.18
CA ARG A 330 6.57 -1.35 -14.61
C ARG A 330 6.55 -1.32 -13.07
N VAL A 331 6.41 -0.14 -12.47
CA VAL A 331 6.32 0.00 -11.01
C VAL A 331 5.08 -0.69 -10.47
N MET A 332 3.91 -0.48 -11.07
CA MET A 332 2.64 -1.13 -10.67
C MET A 332 2.73 -2.66 -10.71
N SER A 333 3.42 -3.22 -11.71
CA SER A 333 3.63 -4.68 -11.79
C SER A 333 4.39 -5.25 -10.60
N GLN A 334 5.18 -4.42 -9.90
CA GLN A 334 5.95 -4.80 -8.71
C GLN A 334 5.20 -4.49 -7.41
N LEU A 335 4.15 -3.68 -7.45
CA LEU A 335 3.40 -3.33 -6.24
C LEU A 335 2.68 -4.56 -5.63
N PRO A 336 2.48 -4.56 -4.29
CA PRO A 336 1.69 -5.59 -3.63
C PRO A 336 0.23 -5.60 -4.09
N TYR A 337 -0.38 -6.79 -4.14
CA TYR A 337 -1.79 -6.95 -4.53
C TYR A 337 -2.75 -6.14 -3.63
N GLY A 338 -2.51 -6.09 -2.31
CA GLY A 338 -3.31 -5.29 -1.39
C GLY A 338 -3.23 -3.80 -1.68
N THR A 339 -2.05 -3.28 -2.02
CA THR A 339 -1.87 -1.88 -2.42
C THR A 339 -2.58 -1.57 -3.73
N LEU A 340 -2.46 -2.47 -4.71
CA LEU A 340 -3.17 -2.34 -5.99
C LEU A 340 -4.68 -2.29 -5.76
N THR A 341 -5.23 -3.20 -4.97
CA THR A 341 -6.69 -3.32 -4.72
C THR A 341 -7.27 -2.10 -4.00
N HIS A 342 -6.58 -1.56 -3.00
CA HIS A 342 -7.12 -0.50 -2.14
C HIS A 342 -6.89 0.90 -2.67
N ARG A 343 -5.90 1.06 -3.55
CA ARG A 343 -5.47 2.36 -4.06
C ARG A 343 -5.59 2.45 -5.57
N GLU A 344 -6.47 1.66 -6.20
CA GLU A 344 -6.64 1.65 -7.66
C GLU A 344 -6.80 3.08 -8.21
N GLN A 345 -7.77 3.83 -7.67
CA GLN A 345 -8.06 5.20 -8.08
C GLN A 345 -6.91 6.17 -7.74
N GLN A 346 -6.39 6.11 -6.51
CA GLN A 346 -5.29 6.99 -6.06
C GLN A 346 -4.02 6.79 -6.89
N ILE A 347 -3.67 5.54 -7.21
CA ILE A 347 -2.55 5.22 -8.10
C ILE A 347 -2.82 5.82 -9.47
N GLY A 348 -4.04 5.65 -10.01
CA GLY A 348 -4.40 6.21 -11.29
C GLY A 348 -4.28 7.74 -11.36
N GLU A 349 -4.79 8.44 -10.34
CA GLU A 349 -4.69 9.89 -10.20
C GLU A 349 -3.23 10.35 -10.11
N LEU A 350 -2.39 9.65 -9.34
CA LEU A 350 -0.96 9.95 -9.25
C LEU A 350 -0.25 9.83 -10.60
N VAL A 351 -0.58 8.82 -11.40
CA VAL A 351 0.01 8.65 -12.74
C VAL A 351 -0.40 9.79 -13.68
N VAL A 352 -1.66 10.21 -13.65
CA VAL A 352 -2.16 11.36 -14.43
C VAL A 352 -1.47 12.64 -13.97
N GLN A 353 -1.40 12.88 -12.66
CA GLN A 353 -0.75 14.06 -12.08
C GLN A 353 0.75 14.13 -12.40
N ASP A 354 1.47 13.01 -12.31
CA ASP A 354 2.89 12.94 -12.66
C ASP A 354 3.11 13.19 -14.17
N SER A 355 2.20 12.70 -15.00
CA SER A 355 2.22 12.97 -16.44
C SER A 355 2.01 14.45 -16.75
N GLN A 356 1.05 15.10 -16.08
CA GLN A 356 0.84 16.55 -16.16
C GLN A 356 2.10 17.31 -15.71
N LYS A 357 2.66 16.98 -14.55
CA LYS A 357 3.88 17.62 -14.03
C LYS A 357 5.04 17.50 -15.01
N ARG A 358 5.20 16.34 -15.66
CA ARG A 358 6.25 16.13 -16.66
C ARG A 358 6.05 17.00 -17.89
N ILE A 359 4.82 17.13 -18.39
CA ILE A 359 4.51 17.99 -19.54
C ILE A 359 4.79 19.45 -19.19
N LEU A 360 4.32 19.94 -18.03
CA LEU A 360 4.61 21.30 -17.57
C LEU A 360 6.12 21.54 -17.42
N LYS A 361 6.86 20.55 -16.91
CA LYS A 361 8.32 20.62 -16.81
C LYS A 361 8.99 20.70 -18.17
N GLU A 362 8.51 19.96 -19.17
CA GLU A 362 9.04 20.02 -20.54
C GLU A 362 8.80 21.40 -21.18
N ILE A 363 7.58 21.94 -21.04
CA ILE A 363 7.24 23.29 -21.51
C ILE A 363 8.16 24.33 -20.86
N HIS A 364 8.32 24.26 -19.54
CA HIS A 364 9.17 25.17 -18.77
C HIS A 364 10.65 25.06 -19.15
N GLN A 365 11.14 23.83 -19.34
CA GLN A 365 12.53 23.59 -19.75
C GLN A 365 12.80 24.18 -21.13
N ARG A 366 11.87 24.01 -22.08
CA ARG A 366 12.01 24.59 -23.42
C ARG A 366 11.92 26.11 -23.40
N SER A 367 11.02 26.69 -22.61
CA SER A 367 10.93 28.15 -22.43
C SER A 367 12.26 28.72 -21.92
N ARG A 368 12.82 28.14 -20.85
CA ARG A 368 14.14 28.52 -20.32
C ARG A 368 15.27 28.33 -21.33
N ASN A 369 15.24 27.26 -22.12
CA ASN A 369 16.23 27.06 -23.17
C ASN A 369 16.15 28.18 -24.23
N TYR A 370 14.94 28.62 -24.61
CA TYR A 370 14.78 29.74 -25.54
C TYR A 370 15.25 31.06 -24.95
N GLU A 371 14.98 31.32 -23.68
CA GLU A 371 15.49 32.48 -22.93
C GLU A 371 17.02 32.51 -22.95
N ASN A 372 17.66 31.42 -22.50
CA ASN A 372 19.12 31.31 -22.47
C ASN A 372 19.76 31.50 -23.85
N VAL A 373 19.19 30.90 -24.90
CA VAL A 373 19.69 31.06 -26.27
C VAL A 373 19.47 32.49 -26.79
N ALA A 374 18.35 33.13 -26.44
CA ALA A 374 18.08 34.52 -26.78
C ALA A 374 19.04 35.48 -26.06
N GLU A 375 19.35 35.24 -24.79
CA GLU A 375 20.32 36.00 -24.01
C GLU A 375 21.74 35.88 -24.56
N LEU A 376 22.19 34.66 -24.87
CA LEU A 376 23.50 34.44 -25.50
C LEU A 376 23.61 35.18 -26.84
N LYS A 377 22.54 35.19 -27.65
CA LYS A 377 22.50 36.00 -28.87
C LYS A 377 22.54 37.49 -28.52
N ARG A 378 21.76 37.96 -27.55
CA ARG A 378 21.76 39.37 -27.12
C ARG A 378 23.14 39.83 -26.63
N GLN A 379 23.86 38.99 -25.90
CA GLN A 379 25.24 39.27 -25.49
C GLN A 379 26.18 39.39 -26.70
N ARG A 380 26.07 38.48 -27.68
CA ARG A 380 26.84 38.54 -28.93
C ARG A 380 26.56 39.80 -29.75
N TRP A 381 25.37 40.39 -29.65
CA TRP A 381 25.01 41.63 -30.34
C TRP A 381 25.08 42.88 -29.43
N SER A 382 25.50 42.73 -28.18
CA SER A 382 25.59 43.85 -27.23
C SER A 382 26.57 44.93 -27.68
N TRP A 383 27.59 44.56 -28.44
CA TRP A 383 28.54 45.51 -29.04
C TRP A 383 27.85 46.44 -30.05
N ILE A 384 26.84 45.97 -30.80
CA ILE A 384 26.06 46.82 -31.71
C ILE A 384 25.32 47.90 -30.92
N ASN A 385 24.67 47.52 -29.81
CA ASN A 385 23.98 48.48 -28.95
C ASN A 385 24.96 49.47 -28.31
N LYS A 386 26.16 49.02 -27.93
CA LYS A 386 27.22 49.90 -27.42
C LYS A 386 27.69 50.90 -28.48
N ILE A 387 27.91 50.46 -29.72
CA ILE A 387 28.27 51.35 -30.84
C ILE A 387 27.13 52.33 -31.14
N GLY A 388 25.89 51.87 -31.16
CA GLY A 388 24.72 52.73 -31.33
C GLY A 388 24.62 53.79 -30.23
N GLY A 389 24.83 53.39 -28.97
CA GLY A 389 24.87 54.31 -27.82
C GLY A 389 26.01 55.33 -27.91
N MET A 390 27.20 54.90 -28.34
CA MET A 390 28.33 55.80 -28.61
C MET A 390 27.99 56.80 -29.73
N ALA A 391 27.39 56.36 -30.83
CA ALA A 391 26.99 57.23 -31.93
C ALA A 391 25.95 58.29 -31.50
N ILE A 392 24.96 57.90 -30.69
CA ILE A 392 23.99 58.84 -30.11
C ILE A 392 24.70 59.84 -29.18
N HIS A 393 25.61 59.38 -28.32
CA HIS A 393 26.31 60.26 -27.40
C HIS A 393 27.21 61.27 -28.13
N THR A 394 27.98 60.80 -29.12
CA THR A 394 28.79 61.68 -29.99
C THR A 394 27.92 62.69 -30.74
N SER A 395 26.76 62.26 -31.26
CA SER A 395 25.80 63.16 -31.90
C SER A 395 25.32 64.27 -30.96
N ILE A 396 24.90 63.91 -29.74
CA ILE A 396 24.45 64.89 -28.72
C ILE A 396 25.55 65.89 -28.40
N VAL A 397 26.79 65.43 -28.21
CA VAL A 397 27.94 66.31 -27.94
C VAL A 397 28.19 67.26 -29.12
N LEU A 398 28.16 66.77 -30.36
CA LEU A 398 28.33 67.61 -31.56
C LEU A 398 27.23 68.65 -31.72
N LEU A 399 25.97 68.27 -31.45
CA LEU A 399 24.83 69.19 -31.52
C LEU A 399 24.88 70.25 -30.41
N LEU A 400 25.26 69.86 -29.18
CA LEU A 400 25.48 70.80 -28.08
C LEU A 400 26.65 71.75 -28.35
N ALA A 401 27.77 71.25 -28.88
CA ALA A 401 28.90 72.08 -29.27
C ALA A 401 28.51 73.08 -30.37
N SER A 402 27.70 72.64 -31.35
CA SER A 402 27.17 73.50 -32.40
C SER A 402 26.24 74.58 -31.83
N LEU A 403 25.37 74.24 -30.88
CA LEU A 403 24.50 75.19 -30.19
C LEU A 403 25.30 76.21 -29.38
N MET A 404 26.31 75.77 -28.64
CA MET A 404 27.21 76.65 -27.88
C MET A 404 28.00 77.58 -28.81
N PHE A 405 28.44 77.08 -29.97
CA PHE A 405 29.09 77.89 -30.99
C PHE A 405 28.15 78.95 -31.56
N PHE A 406 26.88 78.61 -31.84
CA PHE A 406 25.86 79.58 -32.23
C PHE A 406 25.64 80.65 -31.16
N ALA A 407 25.54 80.26 -29.88
CA ALA A 407 25.39 81.21 -28.78
C ALA A 407 26.61 82.13 -28.64
N ALA A 408 27.83 81.58 -28.72
CA ALA A 408 29.06 82.36 -28.69
C ALA A 408 29.14 83.34 -29.87
N ARG A 409 28.75 82.92 -31.07
CA ARG A 409 28.67 83.77 -32.26
C ARG A 409 27.63 84.87 -32.11
N TYR A 410 26.46 84.57 -31.54
CA TYR A 410 25.42 85.56 -31.27
C TYR A 410 25.91 86.64 -30.30
N ILE A 411 26.56 86.22 -29.20
CA ILE A 411 27.18 87.14 -28.24
C ILE A 411 28.27 87.97 -28.92
N ALA A 412 29.22 87.36 -29.64
CA ALA A 412 30.27 88.08 -30.36
C ALA A 412 29.72 89.07 -31.40
N GLY A 413 28.62 88.72 -32.06
CA GLY A 413 27.89 89.59 -32.99
C GLY A 413 27.32 90.83 -32.31
N SER A 414 26.84 90.72 -31.07
CA SER A 414 26.39 91.86 -30.27
C SER A 414 27.51 92.86 -29.93
N PHE A 415 28.78 92.42 -29.98
CA PHE A 415 29.97 93.24 -29.80
C PHE A 415 30.65 93.65 -31.13
N GLY A 416 30.04 93.39 -32.28
CA GLY A 416 30.60 93.73 -33.60
C GLY A 416 31.77 92.86 -34.08
N LEU A 417 32.04 91.73 -33.41
CA LEU A 417 33.14 90.81 -33.72
C LEU A 417 32.70 89.59 -34.56
N SER A 418 31.58 89.70 -35.28
CA SER A 418 30.95 88.58 -35.99
C SER A 418 31.82 87.95 -37.09
N ALA A 419 32.72 88.73 -37.70
CA ALA A 419 33.57 88.29 -38.81
C ALA A 419 34.59 87.21 -38.40
N LEU A 420 35.02 87.19 -37.13
CA LEU A 420 36.04 86.28 -36.60
C LEU A 420 35.55 84.83 -36.45
N LEU A 421 34.23 84.58 -36.50
CA LEU A 421 33.61 83.26 -36.31
C LEU A 421 32.81 82.80 -37.55
N SER A 422 33.21 83.24 -38.74
CA SER A 422 32.56 82.85 -40.01
C SER A 422 32.94 81.42 -40.42
N ALA A 423 32.19 80.43 -39.94
CA ALA A 423 32.41 79.01 -40.21
C ALA A 423 31.12 78.28 -40.66
N ASP A 424 30.25 78.95 -41.42
CA ASP A 424 28.90 78.46 -41.76
C ASP A 424 28.90 77.10 -42.49
N SER A 425 29.83 76.90 -43.43
CA SER A 425 29.96 75.64 -44.16
C SER A 425 30.39 74.48 -43.25
N LEU A 426 31.33 74.73 -42.34
CA LEU A 426 31.87 73.75 -41.41
C LEU A 426 30.83 73.39 -40.33
N LEU A 427 30.07 74.37 -39.84
CA LEU A 427 28.99 74.17 -38.87
C LEU A 427 27.85 73.33 -39.44
N ASN A 428 27.40 73.63 -40.67
CA ASN A 428 26.40 72.83 -41.36
C ASN A 428 26.86 71.38 -41.58
N TYR A 429 28.15 71.18 -41.88
CA TYR A 429 28.73 69.85 -42.01
C TYR A 429 28.72 69.08 -40.67
N ILE A 430 29.10 69.73 -39.57
CA ILE A 430 29.05 69.14 -38.21
C ILE A 430 27.62 68.79 -37.81
N ILE A 431 26.64 69.66 -38.06
CA ILE A 431 25.22 69.39 -37.75
C ILE A 431 24.72 68.20 -38.56
N THR A 432 25.07 68.13 -39.86
CA THR A 432 24.68 67.01 -40.73
C THR A 432 25.28 65.68 -40.25
N ILE A 433 26.56 65.69 -39.86
CA ILE A 433 27.22 64.52 -39.24
C ILE A 433 26.53 64.16 -37.91
N GLY A 434 26.23 65.16 -37.08
CA GLY A 434 25.51 64.95 -35.82
C GLY A 434 24.15 64.27 -36.04
N LEU A 435 23.34 64.76 -36.96
CA LEU A 435 22.02 64.19 -37.27
C LEU A 435 22.11 62.79 -37.87
N THR A 436 23.05 62.55 -38.80
CA THR A 436 23.25 61.22 -39.39
C THR A 436 23.71 60.20 -38.33
N LEU A 437 24.64 60.57 -37.45
CA LEU A 437 25.05 59.74 -36.31
C LEU A 437 23.89 59.47 -35.35
N MET A 438 22.98 60.44 -35.15
CA MET A 438 21.79 60.24 -34.33
C MET A 438 20.86 59.17 -34.93
N VAL A 439 20.56 59.27 -36.22
CA VAL A 439 19.67 58.34 -36.93
C VAL A 439 20.27 56.94 -36.96
N VAL A 440 21.56 56.82 -37.31
CA VAL A 440 22.28 55.54 -37.32
C VAL A 440 22.37 54.96 -35.91
N GLY A 441 22.68 55.80 -34.91
CA GLY A 441 22.76 55.39 -33.52
C GLY A 441 21.44 54.82 -33.00
N VAL A 442 20.32 55.50 -33.27
CA VAL A 442 18.97 55.01 -32.94
C VAL A 442 18.67 53.70 -33.65
N GLY A 443 19.00 53.59 -34.95
CA GLY A 443 18.81 52.36 -35.72
C GLY A 443 19.59 51.18 -35.16
N LEU A 444 20.84 51.39 -34.73
CA LEU A 444 21.68 50.36 -34.12
C LEU A 444 21.19 49.96 -32.72
N VAL A 445 20.72 50.90 -31.91
CA VAL A 445 20.16 50.59 -30.57
C VAL A 445 18.84 49.82 -30.69
N GLN A 446 18.05 50.09 -31.71
CA GLN A 446 16.79 49.38 -31.99
C GLN A 446 16.99 48.05 -32.76
N PHE A 447 18.22 47.72 -33.13
CA PHE A 447 18.50 46.51 -33.91
C PHE A 447 18.28 45.24 -33.04
N VAL A 448 17.21 44.52 -33.35
CA VAL A 448 16.95 43.18 -32.79
C VAL A 448 17.10 42.16 -33.92
N PRO A 449 18.06 41.21 -33.84
CA PRO A 449 18.26 40.19 -34.85
C PRO A 449 16.97 39.40 -35.09
N ILE A 450 16.66 39.12 -36.36
CA ILE A 450 15.45 38.38 -36.76
C ILE A 450 15.36 37.02 -36.02
N GLY A 451 16.51 36.36 -35.83
CA GLY A 451 16.60 35.11 -35.06
C GLY A 451 16.22 35.25 -33.59
N SER A 452 16.53 36.39 -32.95
CA SER A 452 16.14 36.65 -31.55
C SER A 452 14.65 36.93 -31.42
N LYS A 453 14.04 37.63 -32.40
CA LYS A 453 12.58 37.84 -32.45
C LYS A 453 11.82 36.52 -32.54
N LYS A 454 12.30 35.56 -33.34
CA LYS A 454 11.70 34.23 -33.45
C LYS A 454 11.77 33.44 -32.12
N LEU A 455 12.92 33.48 -31.44
CA LEU A 455 13.10 32.80 -30.14
C LEU A 455 12.20 33.42 -29.05
N LEU A 456 12.13 34.75 -29.00
CA LEU A 456 11.27 35.46 -28.06
C LEU A 456 9.79 35.14 -28.29
N ARG A 457 9.33 35.05 -29.55
CA ARG A 457 7.95 34.64 -29.86
C ARG A 457 7.65 33.23 -29.34
N LYS A 458 8.56 32.27 -29.57
CA LYS A 458 8.41 30.90 -29.06
C LYS A 458 8.40 30.84 -27.52
N GLN A 459 9.24 31.63 -26.86
CA GLN A 459 9.26 31.73 -25.41
C GLN A 459 7.92 32.26 -24.88
N ILE A 460 7.44 33.39 -25.44
CA ILE A 460 6.15 33.99 -25.05
C ILE A 460 4.99 33.02 -25.28
N GLU A 461 4.99 32.27 -26.38
CA GLU A 461 3.98 31.26 -26.69
C GLU A 461 3.96 30.14 -25.63
N LEU A 462 5.13 29.63 -25.23
CA LEU A 462 5.26 28.63 -24.17
C LEU A 462 4.84 29.18 -22.80
N ASP A 463 5.23 30.41 -22.46
CA ASP A 463 4.89 31.05 -21.18
C ASP A 463 3.40 31.36 -21.07
N ASN A 464 2.77 31.81 -22.17
CA ASN A 464 1.32 32.00 -22.23
C ASN A 464 0.58 30.67 -22.09
N THR A 465 1.10 29.60 -22.70
CA THR A 465 0.57 28.25 -22.53
C THR A 465 0.66 27.79 -21.08
N LEU A 466 1.80 28.01 -20.41
CA LEU A 466 1.95 27.71 -18.98
C LEU A 466 0.95 28.48 -18.12
N LYS A 467 0.79 29.78 -18.37
CA LYS A 467 -0.18 30.61 -17.64
C LYS A 467 -1.60 30.09 -17.79
N LEU A 468 -2.01 29.75 -19.01
CA LEU A 468 -3.32 29.20 -19.31
C LEU A 468 -3.56 27.85 -18.62
N LEU A 469 -2.55 26.98 -18.58
CA LEU A 469 -2.62 25.69 -17.90
C LEU A 469 -2.54 25.77 -16.36
N SER A 470 -1.99 26.86 -15.82
CA SER A 470 -1.86 27.12 -14.38
C SER A 470 -3.00 27.94 -13.79
N ALA A 471 -3.87 28.51 -14.64
CA ALA A 471 -5.02 29.24 -14.18
C ALA A 471 -5.96 28.29 -13.41
N PRO A 472 -6.44 28.67 -12.21
CA PRO A 472 -7.43 27.88 -11.50
C PRO A 472 -8.67 27.74 -12.38
N SER A 473 -9.06 26.51 -12.64
CA SER A 473 -10.29 26.14 -13.36
C SER A 473 -11.53 26.52 -12.58
#